data_AF-A0A8S4QS72-F1
#
_entry.id   AF-A0A8S4QS72-F1
#
_cell.length_a   1.000
_cell.length_b   1.000
_cell.length_c   1.000
_cell.angle_alpha   90.00
_cell.angle_beta   90.00
_cell.angle_gamma   90.00
#
_symmetry.space_group_name_H-M   'P 1'
#
loop_
_entity.id
_entity.type
_entity.pdbx_description
1 polymer ?
#
loop_
_entity_poly.entity_id
_entity_poly.type
_entity_poly.pdbx_seq_one_letter_code
_entity_poly.pdbx_strand_id
1 'polypeptide(L)'
;MRRVQAVVHIGQECREPFHGGSFFEHEGQPYCETHYHGKRGSLCAGCHKPIAGRCITAMFRKFHPEHFVCAFCLRQLNKGTFKEQNDKPYCHACFDKLFG
;
A
#
# COMPACT_ATOMS: atom_id res chain seq x y z
N MET A 1 -18.59 -4.71 -4.83
CA MET A 1 -18.25 -3.34 -4.38
C MET A 1 -19.51 -2.48 -4.49
N ARG A 2 -20.15 -2.12 -3.38
CA ARG A 2 -21.38 -1.31 -3.42
C ARG A 2 -20.99 0.14 -3.19
N ARG A 3 -21.06 0.96 -4.25
CA ARG A 3 -21.00 2.43 -4.13
C ARG A 3 -22.36 2.88 -3.63
N VAL A 4 -22.38 3.55 -2.50
CA VAL A 4 -23.58 4.16 -1.89
C VAL A 4 -23.48 5.68 -2.05
N GLN A 5 -24.58 6.33 -2.41
CA GLN A 5 -24.69 7.79 -2.51
C GLN A 5 -24.95 8.36 -1.11
N ALA A 6 -24.10 9.28 -0.63
CA ALA A 6 -24.25 9.93 0.67
C ALA A 6 -24.74 11.38 0.55
N VAL A 7 -25.77 11.72 1.31
CA VAL A 7 -26.14 13.10 1.67
C VAL A 7 -25.18 13.52 2.79
N VAL A 8 -24.18 14.36 2.46
CA VAL A 8 -23.21 15.00 3.37
C VAL A 8 -22.73 14.10 4.53
N HIS A 9 -21.96 13.07 4.22
CA HIS A 9 -21.15 12.40 5.23
C HIS A 9 -19.74 13.00 5.26
N ILE A 10 -19.26 13.33 6.47
CA ILE A 10 -17.88 13.75 6.74
C ILE A 10 -17.06 12.47 6.93
N GLY A 11 -15.95 12.30 6.21
CA GLY A 11 -15.07 11.15 6.44
C GLY A 11 -14.44 11.24 7.83
N GLN A 12 -14.64 10.23 8.69
CA GLN A 12 -14.17 10.28 10.09
C GLN A 12 -12.67 10.53 10.25
N GLU A 13 -11.85 10.15 9.26
CA GLU A 13 -10.39 10.35 9.28
C GLU A 13 -9.92 11.53 8.41
N CYS A 14 -10.61 11.82 7.30
CA CYS A 14 -10.30 12.98 6.46
C CYS A 14 -10.76 14.30 7.07
N ARG A 15 -11.84 14.30 7.88
CA ARG A 15 -12.61 15.49 8.30
C ARG A 15 -13.13 16.36 7.15
N GLU A 16 -13.07 15.85 5.92
CA GLU A 16 -13.56 16.52 4.72
C GLU A 16 -14.81 15.82 4.18
N PRO A 17 -15.73 16.59 3.54
CA PRO A 17 -16.87 16.00 2.84
C PRO A 17 -16.37 15.13 1.68
N PHE A 18 -17.09 14.05 1.39
CA PHE A 18 -16.80 13.21 0.22
C PHE A 18 -17.09 13.97 -1.07
N HIS A 19 -16.04 14.53 -1.68
CA HIS A 19 -16.12 15.18 -2.99
C HIS A 19 -16.56 14.14 -4.04
N GLY A 20 -17.75 14.32 -4.62
CA GLY A 20 -18.35 13.38 -5.57
C GLY A 20 -19.29 12.32 -4.95
N GLY A 21 -19.62 12.42 -3.66
CA GLY A 21 -20.72 11.66 -3.03
C GLY A 21 -20.52 10.15 -2.90
N SER A 22 -19.31 9.65 -3.19
CA SER A 22 -18.96 8.23 -3.09
C SER A 22 -18.04 7.97 -1.89
N PHE A 23 -18.36 6.93 -1.12
CA PHE A 23 -17.56 6.48 0.02
C PHE A 23 -17.50 4.94 0.07
N PHE A 24 -16.63 4.41 0.93
CA PHE A 24 -16.51 3.00 1.24
C PHE A 24 -16.95 2.76 2.68
N GLU A 25 -17.87 1.81 2.90
CA GLU A 25 -18.34 1.47 4.24
C GLU A 25 -17.49 0.35 4.86
N HIS A 26 -17.09 0.53 6.11
CA HIS A 26 -16.46 -0.49 6.95
C HIS A 26 -17.02 -0.39 8.37
N GLU A 27 -17.57 -1.49 8.90
CA GLU A 27 -18.18 -1.54 10.25
C GLU A 27 -19.24 -0.44 10.47
N GLY A 28 -20.05 -0.15 9.45
CA GLY A 28 -21.08 0.88 9.48
C GLY A 28 -20.56 2.32 9.40
N GLN A 29 -19.25 2.52 9.21
CA GLN A 29 -18.65 3.85 9.13
C GLN A 29 -18.17 4.17 7.70
N PRO A 30 -18.38 5.40 7.22
CA PRO A 30 -17.95 5.81 5.89
C PRO A 30 -16.49 6.27 5.88
N TYR A 31 -15.74 5.77 4.91
CA TYR A 31 -14.33 6.08 4.68
C TYR A 31 -14.11 6.51 3.23
N CYS A 32 -13.11 7.37 3.00
CA CYS A 32 -12.61 7.55 1.66
C CYS A 32 -11.86 6.29 1.23
N GLU A 33 -11.63 6.12 -0.07
CA GLU A 33 -10.92 4.96 -0.61
C GLU A 33 -9.59 4.70 0.11
N THR A 34 -8.75 5.74 0.25
CA THR A 34 -7.44 5.63 0.89
C THR A 34 -7.52 5.15 2.34
N HIS A 35 -8.38 5.74 3.16
CA HIS A 35 -8.51 5.34 4.57
C HIS A 35 -9.15 3.95 4.72
N TYR A 36 -10.12 3.61 3.87
CA TYR A 36 -10.70 2.27 3.83
C TYR A 36 -9.62 1.23 3.56
N HIS A 37 -8.78 1.44 2.55
CA HIS A 37 -7.68 0.53 2.23
C HIS A 37 -6.55 0.55 3.26
N GLY A 38 -6.32 1.69 3.92
CA GLY A 38 -5.39 1.83 5.05
C GLY A 38 -5.79 0.95 6.23
N LYS A 39 -7.04 1.08 6.70
CA LYS A 39 -7.65 0.26 7.75
C LYS A 39 -7.55 -1.25 7.45
N ARG A 40 -7.71 -1.62 6.19
CA ARG A 40 -7.65 -3.02 5.74
C ARG A 40 -6.24 -3.53 5.44
N GLY A 41 -5.20 -2.74 5.69
CA GLY A 41 -3.81 -3.11 5.40
C GLY A 41 -3.56 -3.45 3.93
N SER A 42 -4.27 -2.79 3.02
CA SER A 42 -4.24 -3.05 1.57
C SER A 42 -3.56 -1.93 0.77
N LEU A 43 -2.82 -1.04 1.44
CA LEU A 43 -2.02 0.00 0.81
C LEU A 43 -0.62 -0.52 0.45
N CYS A 44 -0.09 -0.06 -0.68
CA CYS A 44 1.29 -0.30 -1.05
C CYS A 44 2.24 0.52 -0.18
N ALA A 45 3.24 -0.12 0.44
CA ALA A 45 4.22 0.57 1.28
C ALA A 45 5.22 1.43 0.48
N GLY A 46 5.26 1.29 -0.85
CA GLY A 46 6.13 2.10 -1.72
C GLY A 46 5.46 3.38 -2.24
N CYS A 47 4.16 3.35 -2.54
CA CYS A 47 3.46 4.50 -3.14
C CYS A 47 2.24 4.98 -2.34
N HIS A 48 1.88 4.31 -1.24
CA HIS A 48 0.73 4.61 -0.37
C HIS A 48 -0.64 4.57 -1.06
N LYS A 49 -0.72 4.00 -2.27
CA LYS A 49 -1.99 3.80 -3.00
C LYS A 49 -2.59 2.42 -2.73
N PRO A 50 -3.92 2.27 -2.80
CA PRO A 50 -4.60 0.98 -2.74
C PRO A 50 -4.08 -0.02 -3.79
N ILE A 51 -3.96 -1.30 -3.40
CA ILE A 51 -3.63 -2.38 -4.33
C ILE A 51 -4.92 -3.09 -4.76
N ALA A 52 -5.36 -2.86 -6.00
CA ALA A 52 -6.60 -3.41 -6.55
C ALA A 52 -6.44 -4.82 -7.20
N GLY A 53 -5.29 -5.48 -7.03
CA GLY A 53 -4.99 -6.75 -7.70
C GLY A 53 -3.80 -7.48 -7.12
N ARG A 54 -2.90 -7.98 -8.00
CA ARG A 54 -1.68 -8.69 -7.58
C ARG A 54 -0.83 -7.81 -6.67
N CYS A 55 -0.39 -8.37 -5.55
CA CYS A 55 0.49 -7.72 -4.59
C CYS A 55 1.67 -8.63 -4.25
N ILE A 56 2.75 -8.03 -3.79
CA ILE A 56 3.86 -8.72 -3.13
C ILE A 56 3.69 -8.50 -1.64
N THR A 57 3.74 -9.57 -0.86
CA THR A 57 3.77 -9.51 0.61
C THR A 57 5.19 -9.85 1.06
N ALA A 58 5.87 -8.89 1.69
CA ALA A 58 7.25 -9.00 2.14
C ALA A 58 7.48 -8.05 3.30
N MET A 59 8.33 -8.41 4.26
CA MET A 59 8.70 -7.53 5.39
C MET A 59 7.45 -7.02 6.14
N PHE A 60 6.47 -7.91 6.36
CA PHE A 60 5.15 -7.63 6.95
C PHE A 60 4.34 -6.51 6.25
N ARG A 61 4.69 -6.17 5.01
CA ARG A 61 4.11 -5.08 4.22
C ARG A 61 3.62 -5.60 2.86
N LYS A 62 2.74 -4.84 2.22
CA LYS A 62 2.26 -5.10 0.87
C LYS A 62 2.83 -4.11 -0.12
N PHE A 63 3.15 -4.57 -1.33
CA PHE A 63 3.69 -3.74 -2.40
C PHE A 63 3.00 -4.05 -3.73
N HIS A 64 2.88 -3.05 -4.59
CA HIS A 64 2.72 -3.32 -6.01
C HIS A 64 3.99 -4.00 -6.53
N PRO A 65 3.90 -4.92 -7.51
CA PRO A 65 5.07 -5.58 -8.07
C PRO A 65 6.16 -4.63 -8.57
N GLU A 66 5.79 -3.49 -9.14
CA GLU A 66 6.71 -2.45 -9.63
C GLU A 66 7.37 -1.63 -8.52
N HIS A 67 6.74 -1.55 -7.34
CA HIS A 67 7.20 -0.77 -6.20
C HIS A 67 8.02 -1.60 -5.19
N PHE A 68 8.15 -2.90 -5.40
CA PHE A 68 9.05 -3.75 -4.62
C PHE A 68 10.42 -3.80 -5.28
N VAL A 69 11.28 -2.84 -4.94
CA VAL A 69 12.57 -2.60 -5.58
C VAL A 69 13.71 -2.62 -4.57
N CYS A 70 14.92 -2.92 -5.03
CA CYS A 70 16.14 -2.81 -4.24
C CYS A 70 16.33 -1.38 -3.74
N ALA A 71 16.51 -1.20 -2.44
CA ALA A 71 16.68 0.10 -1.81
C ALA A 71 17.96 0.84 -2.25
N PHE A 72 18.90 0.15 -2.89
CA PHE A 72 20.12 0.75 -3.43
C PHE A 72 20.05 1.00 -4.94
N CYS A 73 19.80 -0.05 -5.74
CA CYS A 73 19.86 0.05 -7.20
C CYS A 73 18.50 0.22 -7.89
N LEU A 74 17.41 0.29 -7.14
CA LEU A 74 16.03 0.48 -7.62
C LEU A 74 15.52 -0.59 -8.60
N ARG A 75 16.26 -1.69 -8.79
CA ARG A 75 15.81 -2.83 -9.60
C ARG A 75 14.67 -3.56 -8.89
N GLN A 76 13.65 -3.94 -9.64
CA GLN A 76 12.55 -4.76 -9.13
C GLN A 76 13.05 -6.09 -8.56
N LEU A 77 12.52 -6.45 -7.40
CA LEU A 77 12.83 -7.67 -6.65
C LEU A 77 11.71 -8.71 -6.73
N ASN A 78 10.78 -8.52 -7.67
CA ASN A 78 9.64 -9.39 -7.89
C ASN A 78 9.98 -10.70 -8.65
N LYS A 79 11.27 -10.92 -8.95
CA LYS A 79 11.81 -12.15 -9.55
C LYS A 79 12.94 -12.69 -8.65
N GLY A 80 12.75 -13.89 -8.12
CA GLY A 80 13.74 -14.54 -7.24
C GLY A 80 13.64 -14.11 -5.77
N THR A 81 14.72 -14.35 -5.02
CA THR A 81 14.82 -14.00 -3.59
C THR A 81 15.54 -12.67 -3.38
N PHE A 82 15.29 -12.03 -2.25
CA PHE A 82 15.94 -10.79 -1.82
C PHE A 82 16.50 -10.93 -0.40
N LYS A 83 17.31 -9.96 0.02
CA LYS A 83 17.81 -9.83 1.40
C LYS A 83 17.19 -8.59 2.04
N GLU A 84 16.90 -8.65 3.33
CA GLU A 84 16.39 -7.53 4.11
C GLU A 84 17.48 -6.98 5.02
N GLN A 85 17.60 -5.66 5.12
CA GLN A 85 18.41 -4.97 6.12
C GLN A 85 17.68 -3.71 6.58
N ASN A 86 17.46 -3.54 7.89
CA ASN A 86 16.77 -2.37 8.47
C ASN A 86 15.44 -2.05 7.75
N ASP A 87 14.56 -3.05 7.63
CA ASP A 87 13.24 -2.94 6.96
C ASP A 87 13.30 -2.52 5.47
N LYS A 88 14.47 -2.63 4.84
CA LYS A 88 14.68 -2.29 3.43
C LYS A 88 15.10 -3.53 2.65
N PRO A 89 14.51 -3.76 1.46
CA PRO A 89 14.87 -4.91 0.64
C PRO A 89 16.05 -4.58 -0.28
N TYR A 90 16.96 -5.54 -0.46
CA TYR A 90 18.16 -5.43 -1.29
C TYR A 90 18.26 -6.65 -2.20
N CYS A 91 18.76 -6.46 -3.43
CA CYS A 91 19.21 -7.61 -4.22
C CYS A 91 20.51 -8.17 -3.61
N HIS A 92 20.78 -9.47 -3.82
CA HIS A 92 21.96 -10.15 -3.28
C HIS A 92 23.27 -9.40 -3.58
N ALA A 93 23.45 -8.95 -4.83
CA ALA A 93 24.65 -8.22 -5.24
C ALA A 93 24.83 -6.87 -4.54
N CYS A 94 23.74 -6.17 -4.20
CA CYS A 94 23.84 -4.92 -3.44
C CYS A 94 24.01 -5.18 -1.95
N PHE A 95 23.37 -6.23 -1.42
CA PHE A 95 23.51 -6.59 -0.01
C PHE A 95 24.95 -6.96 0.32
N ASP A 96 25.56 -7.85 -0.47
CA ASP A 96 26.95 -8.29 -0.31
C ASP A 96 27.93 -7.11 -0.37
N LYS A 97 27.77 -6.20 -1.35
CA LYS A 97 28.62 -5.00 -1.46
C LYS A 97 28.49 -4.00 -0.31
N LEU A 98 27.34 -3.96 0.37
CA LEU A 98 27.04 -2.97 1.40
C LEU A 98 27.22 -3.52 2.83
N PHE A 99 27.07 -4.84 3.01
CA PHE A 99 26.97 -5.48 4.33
C PHE A 99 27.73 -6.82 4.43
N GLY A 100 28.36 -7.28 3.36
CA GLY A 100 29.16 -8.51 3.31
C GLY A 100 30.60 -8.32 3.77
#